data_AF-A0A966HRQ5-F1
#
_entry.id   AF-A0A966HRQ5-F1
#
_cell.length_a   1.000
_cell.length_b   1.000
_cell.length_c   1.000
_cell.angle_alpha   90.00
_cell.angle_beta   90.00
_cell.angle_gamma   90.00
#
_symmetry.space_group_name_H-M   'P 1'
#
loop_
_entity.id
_entity.type
_entity.pdbx_description
1 polymer ?
#
loop_
_entity_poly.entity_id
_entity_poly.type
_entity_poly.pdbx_seq_one_letter_code
_entity_poly.pdbx_strand_id
1 'polypeptide(L)' 'SNGSFIQITAEQENHWPIAGKDFGFETLIMAQALGDMEALSTRGFSVIRFHLKNRKQGIAELLSAAGKI' A
#
# COMPACT_ATOMS: atom_id res chain seq x y z
N SER A 1 20.07 3.55 -11.25
CA SER A 1 19.21 2.55 -11.91
C SER A 1 17.82 3.15 -12.02
N ASN A 2 17.09 2.88 -13.09
CA ASN A 2 15.87 3.62 -13.43
C ASN A 2 14.62 2.79 -13.07
N GLY A 3 14.56 2.30 -11.83
CA GLY A 3 13.44 1.48 -11.36
C GLY A 3 12.17 2.32 -11.19
N SER A 4 11.04 1.78 -11.63
CA SER A 4 9.70 2.28 -11.26
C SER A 4 9.05 1.28 -10.31
N PHE A 5 8.39 1.79 -9.28
CA PHE A 5 7.82 0.98 -8.21
C PHE A 5 6.31 1.15 -8.19
N ILE A 6 5.61 0.03 -8.02
CA ILE A 6 4.17 0.03 -7.75
C ILE A 6 3.99 -0.43 -6.31
N GLN A 7 3.31 0.39 -5.53
CA GLN A 7 2.91 0.05 -4.19
C GLN A 7 1.41 -0.26 -4.16
N ILE A 8 1.03 -1.40 -3.59
CA ILE A 8 -0.36 -1.80 -3.44
C ILE A 8 -0.65 -1.92 -1.95
N THR A 9 -1.59 -1.11 -1.48
CA THR A 9 -2.11 -1.13 -0.11
C THR A 9 -3.60 -1.41 -0.16
N ALA A 10 -4.20 -1.80 0.95
CA ALA A 10 -5.63 -2.01 1.01
C ALA A 10 -6.18 -1.60 2.38
N GLU A 11 -7.46 -1.25 2.41
CA GLU A 11 -8.19 -1.11 3.67
C GLU A 11 -8.10 -2.42 4.46
N GLN A 12 -8.01 -2.31 5.78
CA GLN A 12 -8.01 -3.46 6.70
C GLN A 12 -9.37 -3.53 7.38
N GLU A 13 -10.06 -4.65 7.23
CA GLU A 13 -11.35 -4.88 7.90
C GLU A 13 -11.18 -5.18 9.39
N ASN A 14 -10.03 -5.73 9.76
CA ASN A 14 -9.71 -6.10 11.13
C ASN A 14 -8.80 -5.05 11.75
N HIS A 15 -9.25 -4.52 12.89
CA HIS A 15 -8.46 -3.65 13.75
C HIS A 15 -7.87 -4.47 14.89
N TRP A 16 -6.54 -4.51 14.96
CA TRP A 16 -5.84 -5.30 15.95
C TRP A 16 -5.16 -4.36 16.95
N PRO A 17 -5.74 -4.17 18.15
CA PRO A 17 -5.20 -3.23 19.11
C PRO A 17 -3.80 -3.67 19.58
N ILE A 18 -2.96 -2.69 19.84
CA ILE A 18 -1.63 -2.89 20.45
C ILE A 18 -1.72 -2.47 21.91
N ALA A 19 -1.33 -3.35 22.82
CA ALA A 19 -1.38 -3.07 24.25
C ALA A 19 -0.60 -1.79 24.60
N GLY A 20 -1.27 -0.84 25.25
CA GLY A 20 -0.68 0.44 25.65
C GLY A 20 -0.51 1.47 24.52
N LYS A 21 -1.13 1.26 23.35
CA LYS A 21 -1.17 2.23 22.24
C LYS A 21 -2.62 2.63 21.92
N ASP A 22 -2.76 3.82 21.37
CA ASP A 22 -4.01 4.41 20.88
C ASP A 22 -4.31 4.04 19.41
N PHE A 23 -3.47 3.20 18.80
CA PHE A 23 -3.62 2.69 17.44
C PHE A 23 -3.39 1.17 17.37
N GLY A 24 -3.92 0.55 16.32
CA GLY A 24 -3.75 -0.87 16.02
C GLY A 24 -2.66 -1.16 14.99
N PHE A 25 -2.44 -2.45 14.72
CA PHE A 25 -1.47 -2.90 13.72
C PHE A 25 -1.81 -2.43 12.30
N GLU A 26 -3.09 -2.26 11.98
CA GLU A 26 -3.54 -1.69 10.71
C GLU A 26 -2.98 -0.28 10.47
N THR A 27 -2.88 0.53 11.53
CA THR A 27 -2.29 1.86 11.47
C THR A 27 -0.80 1.77 11.23
N LEU A 28 -0.10 0.85 11.91
CA LEU A 28 1.34 0.64 11.70
C LEU A 28 1.66 0.17 10.29
N ILE A 29 0.89 -0.78 9.75
CA ILE A 29 1.07 -1.27 8.38
C ILE A 29 0.90 -0.12 7.38
N MET A 30 -0.11 0.73 7.57
CA MET A 30 -0.30 1.91 6.73
C MET A 30 0.84 2.91 6.87
N ALA A 31 1.29 3.20 8.10
CA ALA A 31 2.39 4.11 8.35
C ALA A 31 3.71 3.62 7.70
N GLN A 32 4.01 2.32 7.79
CA GLN A 32 5.15 1.71 7.12
C GLN A 32 5.05 1.83 5.60
N ALA A 33 3.87 1.54 5.04
CA ALA A 33 3.64 1.70 3.61
C ALA A 33 3.89 3.15 3.15
N LEU A 34 3.41 4.15 3.89
CA LEU A 34 3.68 5.55 3.57
C LEU A 34 5.17 5.90 3.66
N GLY A 35 5.86 5.41 4.70
CA GLY A 35 7.30 5.61 4.87
C GLY A 35 8.14 5.00 3.73
N ASP A 36 7.78 3.80 3.27
CA ASP A 36 8.46 3.16 2.12
C ASP A 36 8.29 4.00 0.84
N MET A 37 7.08 4.52 0.61
CA MET A 37 6.78 5.39 -0.53
C MET A 37 7.63 6.67 -0.48
N GLU A 38 7.71 7.29 0.68
CA GLU A 38 8.49 8.51 0.90
C GLU A 38 9.98 8.25 0.71
N ALA A 39 10.51 7.13 1.23
CA ALA A 39 11.90 6.75 1.07
C ALA A 39 12.29 6.52 -0.40
N LEU A 40 11.42 5.86 -1.18
CA LEU A 40 11.61 5.67 -2.62
C LEU A 40 11.53 7.00 -3.39
N SER A 41 10.53 7.83 -3.08
CA SER A 41 10.33 9.14 -3.72
C SER A 41 11.51 10.08 -3.45
N THR A 42 12.01 10.11 -2.21
CA THR A 42 13.16 10.93 -1.79
C THR A 42 14.45 10.53 -2.51
N ARG A 43 14.58 9.26 -2.92
CA ARG A 43 15.70 8.76 -3.73
C ARG A 43 15.54 9.04 -5.24
N GLY A 44 14.46 9.71 -5.65
CA GLY A 44 14.19 10.06 -7.04
C GLY A 44 13.59 8.94 -7.88
N PHE A 45 13.08 7.86 -7.25
CA PHE A 45 12.40 6.80 -7.98
C PHE A 45 10.95 7.17 -8.31
N SER A 46 10.46 6.71 -9.46
CA SER A 46 9.04 6.82 -9.81
C SER A 46 8.24 5.82 -9.00
N VAL A 47 7.25 6.29 -8.24
CA VAL A 47 6.39 5.44 -7.41
C VAL A 47 4.93 5.77 -7.65
N ILE A 48 4.11 4.76 -7.92
CA ILE A 48 2.65 4.87 -7.99
C ILE A 48 2.05 4.01 -6.87
N ARG A 49 1.13 4.59 -6.09
CA ARG A 49 0.40 3.87 -5.04
C ARG A 49 -1.04 3.63 -5.43
N PHE A 50 -1.44 2.36 -5.43
CA PHE A 50 -2.83 1.94 -5.44
C PHE A 50 -3.27 1.62 -4.02
N HIS A 51 -4.34 2.26 -3.56
CA HIS A 51 -4.95 1.97 -2.28
C HIS A 51 -6.34 1.37 -2.50
N LEU A 52 -6.47 0.08 -2.21
CA LEU A 52 -7.66 -0.71 -2.49
C LEU A 52 -8.66 -0.59 -1.33
N LYS A 53 -9.71 0.23 -1.53
CA LYS A 53 -10.81 0.34 -0.56
C LYS A 53 -11.59 -0.97 -0.39
N ASN A 54 -11.74 -1.72 -1.48
CA ASN A 54 -12.20 -3.10 -1.47
C ASN A 54 -11.08 -3.98 -2.01
N ARG A 55 -10.49 -4.80 -1.15
CA ARG A 55 -9.31 -5.60 -1.51
C ARG A 55 -9.61 -6.58 -2.65
N LYS A 56 -10.72 -7.30 -2.57
CA LYS A 56 -11.07 -8.34 -3.54
C LYS A 56 -11.32 -7.73 -4.92
N GLN A 57 -12.15 -6.69 -4.99
CA GLN A 57 -12.44 -5.99 -6.23
C GLN A 57 -11.18 -5.34 -6.81
N GLY A 58 -10.42 -4.63 -5.97
CA GLY A 58 -9.22 -3.92 -6.40
C GLY A 58 -8.14 -4.85 -6.98
N ILE A 59 -7.93 -6.02 -6.38
CA ILE A 59 -7.02 -7.02 -6.93
C ILE A 59 -7.50 -7.53 -8.29
N ALA A 60 -8.79 -7.81 -8.43
CA ALA A 60 -9.35 -8.28 -9.70
C ALA A 60 -9.20 -7.23 -10.82
N GLU A 61 -9.42 -5.95 -10.51
CA GLU A 61 -9.25 -4.84 -11.46
C GLU A 61 -7.77 -4.68 -11.87
N LEU A 62 -6.84 -4.72 -10.92
CA LEU A 62 -5.41 -4.65 -11.20
C LEU A 62 -4.93 -5.81 -12.09
N LEU A 63 -5.35 -7.04 -11.79
CA LEU A 63 -5.03 -8.21 -12.60
C LEU A 63 -5.63 -8.11 -14.01
N SER A 64 -6.87 -7.64 -14.13
CA SER A 64 -7.52 -7.42 -15.43
C SER A 64 -6.78 -6.36 -16.26
N ALA A 65 -6.33 -5.27 -15.63
CA ALA A 65 -5.56 -4.24 -16.31
C ALA A 65 -4.17 -4.76 -16.75
N ALA A 66 -3.48 -5.50 -15.88
CA ALA A 66 -2.16 -6.06 -16.18
C ALA A 66 -2.20 -7.12 -17.30
N GLY A 67 -3.28 -7.89 -17.41
CA GLY A 67 -3.45 -8.90 -18.47
C GLY A 67 -3.88 -8.33 -19.83
N LYS A 68 -4.13 -7.02 -19.94
CA LYS A 68 -4.46 -6.32 -21.21
C LYS A 68 -3.23 -5.68 -21.87
N ILE A 69 -2.07 -5.80 -21.23
CA ILE A 69 -0.77 -5.32 -21.71
C ILE A 69 -0.07 -6.48 -22.42
#